data_AF-A0A9D6LY13-F1
#
_entry.id   AF-A0A9D6LY13-F1
#
_cell.length_a   1.000
_cell.length_b   1.000
_cell.length_c   1.000
_cell.angle_alpha   90.00
_cell.angle_beta   90.00
_cell.angle_gamma   90.00
#
_symmetry.space_group_name_H-M   'P 1'
#
loop_
_entity.id
_entity.type
_entity.pdbx_description
1 polymer ?
#
loop_
_entity_poly.entity_id
_entity_poly.type
_entity_poly.pdbx_seq_one_letter_code
_entity_poly.pdbx_strand_id
1 'polypeptide(L)'
;MAKRNLIGARNQAARPAAPPGTKEPSAARGLWLQRVLLALAALCLLGLFSTEIADTDFWWHLKTGEYILQRRALPVPDPFSYTADLGKPAYPGEERIRYFNLTHEWLAQVVWHLVYRAAGFPGVVLFKALLLSAFCAIAGVLAARRSGEFWWGLAAAAATAPLASLFSADRPALVTFTLVAVFIFILERGGPLWLLPLLSVIWANSHGGFFLGWVILGAYAAGASIESWFRGAVGSPRRVWIVTILSIALSGLNPSSFHIFQILAAYRQSYLTQNLIEWSRPHLWGPPYLFNILLYAAAVLLVVQWRRVRSSDWLLYLAFSTAALAAFRNIPLIAFLAPILIATYFPWRVKVPRLAGPAAAVLLGAGLAVGVAQGRFFQLRAALWRFPAGAADFLVAHRIREPIFNTYEYGGYLIWRLWPDYRVFIDGRALDESVYRDYVRILGSSGSTNEESRFARRHMLARYGVGAIVANGFEYTTGTLYSMIPALADPAETEWQLAYEDPQGLVFLRHPPPGLPLLDKSRVAGHLEAECRLHIEKDPELCLCARTLGFLFLRFGDAARARRSFALYLASPHQYDPAAEKAYRGLARQ
;
A
#
# COMPACT_ATOMS: atom_id res chain seq x y z
N MET A 1 9.41 -0.46 94.74
CA MET A 1 10.63 -1.26 94.96
C MET A 1 10.33 -2.68 94.47
N ALA A 2 10.95 -3.14 93.38
CA ALA A 2 11.98 -4.22 93.36
C ALA A 2 11.42 -5.57 93.85
N LYS A 3 11.61 -6.75 93.24
CA LYS A 3 12.46 -7.29 92.16
C LYS A 3 12.00 -8.77 91.99
N ARG A 4 12.15 -9.33 90.78
CA ARG A 4 12.55 -10.71 90.40
C ARG A 4 11.94 -11.96 91.09
N ASN A 5 11.47 -12.91 90.27
CA ASN A 5 11.97 -14.31 90.11
C ASN A 5 11.27 -14.93 88.87
N LEU A 6 11.91 -15.41 87.78
CA LEU A 6 12.81 -16.58 87.60
C LEU A 6 12.15 -17.87 88.12
N ILE A 7 12.03 -19.02 87.45
CA ILE A 7 12.50 -19.64 86.18
C ILE A 7 11.53 -20.80 85.91
N GLY A 8 11.15 -21.04 84.65
CA GLY A 8 10.49 -22.26 84.21
C GLY A 8 11.09 -22.70 82.89
N ALA A 9 12.14 -23.52 82.95
CA ALA A 9 12.82 -24.10 81.80
C ALA A 9 12.21 -25.47 81.46
N ARG A 10 11.80 -25.68 80.19
CA ARG A 10 11.73 -27.02 79.58
C ARG A 10 11.80 -26.93 78.05
N ASN A 11 12.95 -27.35 77.54
CA ASN A 11 13.27 -27.97 76.24
C ASN A 11 12.37 -27.65 75.02
N GLN A 12 12.90 -26.82 74.11
CA GLN A 12 12.60 -26.92 72.68
C GLN A 12 13.83 -27.50 71.96
N ALA A 13 13.65 -28.70 71.40
CA ALA A 13 14.61 -29.34 70.52
C ALA A 13 14.78 -28.51 69.24
N ALA A 14 16.04 -28.35 68.81
CA ALA A 14 16.43 -27.65 67.60
C ALA A 14 15.81 -28.31 66.35
N ARG A 15 15.12 -27.52 65.52
CA ARG A 15 14.81 -27.87 64.13
C ARG A 15 16.07 -27.65 63.28
N PRO A 16 16.44 -28.56 62.37
CA PRO A 16 17.55 -28.32 61.45
C PRO A 16 17.19 -27.20 60.47
N ALA A 17 18.12 -26.26 60.28
CA ALA A 17 18.01 -25.20 59.29
C ALA A 17 17.94 -25.81 57.88
N ALA A 18 16.90 -25.46 57.13
CA ALA A 18 16.79 -25.80 55.71
C ALA A 18 17.91 -25.09 54.92
N PRO A 19 18.55 -25.73 53.93
CA PRO A 19 19.56 -25.08 53.11
C PRO A 19 18.94 -23.96 52.26
N PRO A 20 19.68 -22.89 51.95
CA PRO A 20 19.18 -21.80 51.12
C PRO A 20 18.90 -22.33 49.71
N GLY A 21 17.63 -22.58 49.41
CA GLY A 21 17.17 -22.99 48.09
C GLY A 21 17.34 -21.86 47.09
N THR A 22 18.20 -22.08 46.10
CA THR A 22 18.36 -21.27 44.89
C THR A 22 17.03 -21.18 44.12
N LYS A 23 16.23 -20.15 44.37
CA LYS A 23 14.97 -19.85 43.67
C LYS A 23 15.13 -18.73 42.64
N GLU A 24 15.99 -18.87 41.62
CA GLU A 24 16.11 -17.85 40.54
C GLU A 24 16.29 -18.30 39.06
N PRO A 25 16.33 -19.58 38.63
CA PRO A 25 16.51 -19.88 37.19
C PRO A 25 15.27 -19.73 36.28
N SER A 26 14.03 -19.91 36.76
CA SER A 26 12.87 -20.10 35.87
C SER A 26 12.27 -18.82 35.31
N ALA A 27 12.22 -17.74 36.12
CA ALA A 27 11.68 -16.45 35.71
C ALA A 27 12.61 -15.74 34.70
N ALA A 28 13.92 -15.80 34.94
CA ALA A 28 14.93 -15.26 34.03
C ALA A 28 14.91 -15.94 32.65
N ARG A 29 14.74 -17.28 32.61
CA ARG A 29 14.58 -18.04 31.35
C ARG A 29 13.32 -17.64 30.57
N GLY A 30 12.21 -17.41 31.27
CA GLY A 30 10.96 -16.95 30.65
C GLY A 30 11.08 -15.57 30.01
N LEU A 31 11.72 -14.62 30.70
CA LEU A 31 11.92 -13.26 30.19
C LEU A 31 12.89 -13.23 29.01
N TRP A 32 13.97 -14.03 29.05
CA TRP A 32 14.90 -14.14 27.92
C TRP A 32 14.21 -14.67 26.68
N LEU A 33 13.42 -15.74 26.81
CA LEU A 33 12.67 -16.30 25.68
C LEU A 33 11.67 -15.30 25.08
N GLN A 34 10.96 -14.53 25.90
CA GLN A 34 10.09 -13.46 25.42
C GLN A 34 10.86 -12.41 24.62
N ARG A 35 12.04 -12.00 25.07
CA ARG A 35 12.90 -11.04 24.35
C ARG A 35 13.37 -11.61 23.01
N VAL A 36 13.75 -12.88 22.97
CA VAL A 36 14.12 -13.58 21.73
C VAL A 36 12.93 -13.62 20.77
N LEU A 37 11.74 -13.99 21.24
CA LEU A 37 10.52 -14.00 20.43
C LEU A 37 10.18 -12.62 19.88
N LEU A 38 10.30 -11.56 20.69
CA LEU A 38 10.07 -10.19 20.24
C LEU A 38 11.10 -9.75 19.20
N ALA A 39 12.37 -10.10 19.39
CA ALA A 39 13.42 -9.79 18.42
C ALA A 39 13.19 -10.52 17.09
N LEU A 40 12.88 -11.82 17.12
CA LEU A 40 12.56 -12.61 15.94
C LEU A 40 11.30 -12.09 15.24
N ALA A 41 10.24 -11.78 16.00
CA ALA A 41 9.02 -11.20 15.43
C ALA A 41 9.29 -9.85 14.77
N ALA A 42 10.09 -8.97 15.41
CA ALA A 42 10.48 -7.70 14.83
C ALA A 42 11.29 -7.88 13.53
N LEU A 43 12.25 -8.80 13.50
CA LEU A 43 13.03 -9.11 12.29
C LEU A 43 12.16 -9.71 11.19
N CYS A 44 11.21 -10.59 11.53
CA CYS A 44 10.25 -11.13 10.57
C CYS A 44 9.35 -10.04 9.98
N LEU A 45 8.85 -9.12 10.79
CA LEU A 45 8.03 -8.00 10.31
C LEU A 45 8.84 -7.05 9.42
N LEU A 46 10.07 -6.70 9.83
CA LEU A 46 10.97 -5.89 9.02
C LEU A 46 11.29 -6.57 7.69
N GLY A 47 11.58 -7.87 7.72
CA GLY A 47 11.81 -8.67 6.53
C GLY A 47 10.58 -8.71 5.61
N LEU A 48 9.40 -8.98 6.16
CA LEU A 48 8.13 -9.06 5.42
C LEU A 48 7.80 -7.77 4.68
N PHE A 49 8.06 -6.61 5.29
CA PHE A 49 7.74 -5.30 4.70
C PHE A 49 8.91 -4.64 3.97
N SER A 50 10.06 -5.31 3.82
CA SER A 50 11.23 -4.80 3.11
C SER A 50 11.34 -5.33 1.67
N THR A 51 10.19 -5.50 1.03
CA THR A 51 10.07 -5.78 -0.41
C THR A 51 10.57 -4.61 -1.26
N GLU A 52 11.00 -4.91 -2.47
CA GLU A 52 11.46 -3.91 -3.43
C GLU A 52 10.37 -2.88 -3.75
N ILE A 53 10.83 -1.68 -4.14
CA ILE A 53 9.93 -0.59 -4.51
C ILE A 53 9.39 -0.85 -5.90
N ALA A 54 8.14 -1.29 -5.97
CA ALA A 54 7.50 -1.71 -7.21
C ALA A 54 6.24 -0.89 -7.56
N ASP A 55 5.83 0.01 -6.67
CA ASP A 55 4.67 0.88 -6.88
C ASP A 55 4.96 1.98 -7.91
N THR A 56 4.02 2.23 -8.81
CA THR A 56 4.15 3.21 -9.89
C THR A 56 4.15 4.65 -9.37
N ASP A 57 3.46 4.90 -8.25
CA ASP A 57 3.25 6.25 -7.71
C ASP A 57 4.43 6.76 -6.89
N PHE A 58 5.24 5.84 -6.34
CA PHE A 58 6.42 6.15 -5.56
C PHE A 58 7.30 7.26 -6.18
N TRP A 59 7.51 7.18 -7.49
CA TRP A 59 8.44 8.04 -8.22
C TRP A 59 8.02 9.52 -8.23
N TRP A 60 6.73 9.82 -8.46
CA TRP A 60 6.28 11.20 -8.45
C TRP A 60 6.20 11.76 -7.03
N HIS A 61 5.96 10.94 -5.99
CA HIS A 61 6.10 11.38 -4.61
C HIS A 61 7.55 11.80 -4.31
N LEU A 62 8.51 10.97 -4.73
CA LEU A 62 9.94 11.22 -4.54
C LEU A 62 10.38 12.53 -5.22
N LYS A 63 9.92 12.75 -6.46
CA LYS A 63 10.23 13.97 -7.23
C LYS A 63 9.52 15.20 -6.68
N THR A 64 8.29 15.05 -6.17
CA THR A 64 7.56 16.15 -5.52
C THR A 64 8.29 16.62 -4.25
N GLY A 65 8.80 15.71 -3.44
CA GLY A 65 9.61 16.04 -2.27
C GLY A 65 10.90 16.80 -2.63
N GLU A 66 11.57 16.37 -3.70
CA GLU A 66 12.73 17.08 -4.27
C GLU A 66 12.35 18.51 -4.70
N TYR A 67 11.27 18.64 -5.48
CA TYR A 67 10.76 19.91 -5.99
C TYR A 67 10.48 20.90 -4.86
N ILE A 68 9.76 20.47 -3.82
CA ILE A 68 9.40 21.32 -2.66
C ILE A 68 10.66 21.82 -1.96
N LEU A 69 11.67 20.97 -1.75
CA LEU A 69 12.91 21.38 -1.09
C LEU A 69 13.72 22.37 -1.92
N GLN A 70 13.81 22.17 -3.24
CA GLN A 70 14.59 23.02 -4.14
C GLN A 70 13.89 24.36 -4.42
N ARG A 71 12.58 24.34 -4.66
CA ARG A 71 11.80 25.53 -5.05
C ARG A 71 11.16 26.26 -3.87
N ARG A 72 11.10 25.63 -2.69
CA ARG A 72 10.41 26.14 -1.49
C ARG A 72 8.94 26.50 -1.76
N ALA A 73 8.30 25.74 -2.63
CA ALA A 73 6.92 25.95 -3.05
C ALA A 73 6.21 24.60 -3.22
N LEU A 74 4.89 24.60 -3.00
CA LEU A 74 4.04 23.45 -3.32
C LEU A 74 3.91 23.31 -4.86
N PRO A 75 3.65 22.09 -5.38
CA PRO A 75 3.54 21.84 -6.82
C PRO A 75 2.18 22.31 -7.38
N VAL A 76 1.86 23.59 -7.21
CA VAL A 76 0.61 24.21 -7.66
C VAL A 76 0.95 25.47 -8.48
N PRO A 77 0.61 25.53 -9.79
CA PRO A 77 0.06 24.44 -10.62
C PRO A 77 1.03 23.26 -10.77
N ASP A 78 0.56 22.13 -11.32
CA ASP A 78 1.39 20.93 -11.48
C ASP A 78 2.61 21.22 -12.39
N PRO A 79 3.85 21.04 -11.91
CA PRO A 79 5.04 21.31 -12.72
C PRO A 79 5.43 20.13 -13.63
N PHE A 80 4.79 18.97 -13.49
CA PHE A 80 5.27 17.70 -14.03
C PHE A 80 4.54 17.25 -15.31
N SER A 81 3.20 17.34 -15.32
CA SER A 81 2.39 17.01 -16.49
C SER A 81 2.03 18.28 -17.26
N TYR A 82 2.10 18.23 -18.59
CA TYR A 82 1.68 19.35 -19.44
C TYR A 82 0.17 19.32 -19.76
N THR A 83 -0.56 18.31 -19.27
CA THR A 83 -2.00 18.14 -19.50
C THR A 83 -2.83 18.29 -18.23
N ALA A 84 -2.19 18.47 -17.07
CA ALA A 84 -2.82 18.43 -15.74
C ALA A 84 -3.98 19.41 -15.53
N ASP A 85 -4.09 20.44 -16.36
CA ASP A 85 -5.12 21.48 -16.29
C ASP A 85 -5.62 21.98 -17.65
N LEU A 86 -5.46 21.19 -18.72
CA LEU A 86 -5.91 21.57 -20.07
C LEU A 86 -7.42 21.37 -20.28
N GLY A 87 -8.07 20.54 -19.46
CA GLY A 87 -9.49 20.21 -19.56
C GLY A 87 -10.40 21.23 -18.89
N LYS A 88 -11.67 21.22 -19.28
CA LYS A 88 -12.72 21.86 -18.46
C LYS A 88 -13.09 20.91 -17.31
N PRO A 89 -13.35 21.42 -16.10
CA PRO A 89 -13.82 20.59 -15.01
C PRO A 89 -15.03 19.74 -15.43
N ALA A 90 -14.88 18.42 -15.32
CA ALA A 90 -15.90 17.43 -15.65
C ALA A 90 -17.07 17.42 -14.65
N TYR A 91 -16.84 17.90 -13.41
CA TYR A 91 -17.87 18.05 -12.39
C TYR A 91 -17.54 19.15 -11.37
N PRO A 92 -18.54 19.69 -10.63
CA PRO A 92 -18.31 20.69 -9.59
C PRO A 92 -17.38 20.16 -8.50
N GLY A 93 -16.25 20.85 -8.28
CA GLY A 93 -15.28 20.50 -7.25
C GLY A 93 -14.03 19.76 -7.75
N GLU A 94 -13.92 19.44 -9.04
CA GLU A 94 -12.70 18.82 -9.61
C GLU A 94 -11.45 19.66 -9.33
N GLU A 95 -11.49 20.98 -9.54
CA GLU A 95 -10.34 21.87 -9.28
C GLU A 95 -9.87 21.78 -7.81
N ARG A 96 -10.81 21.60 -6.88
CA ARG A 96 -10.49 21.43 -5.46
C ARG A 96 -9.84 20.07 -5.19
N ILE A 97 -10.32 19.01 -5.85
CA ILE A 97 -9.66 17.69 -5.79
C ILE A 97 -8.26 17.77 -6.38
N ARG A 98 -8.09 18.43 -7.53
CA ARG A 98 -6.80 18.64 -8.18
C ARG A 98 -5.81 19.32 -7.24
N TYR A 99 -6.22 20.44 -6.64
CA TYR A 99 -5.43 21.14 -5.63
C TYR A 99 -5.12 20.25 -4.42
N PHE A 100 -6.09 19.49 -3.93
CA PHE A 100 -5.89 18.55 -2.82
C PHE A 100 -4.87 17.47 -3.17
N ASN A 101 -5.03 16.78 -4.31
CA ASN A 101 -4.11 15.74 -4.80
C ASN A 101 -2.67 16.25 -4.92
N LEU A 102 -2.47 17.52 -5.27
CA LEU A 102 -1.16 18.16 -5.36
C LEU A 102 -0.54 18.53 -4.00
N THR A 103 -1.34 18.70 -2.94
CA THR A 103 -0.87 19.36 -1.71
C THR A 103 -1.01 18.52 -0.44
N HIS A 104 -1.91 17.54 -0.40
CA HIS A 104 -2.30 16.83 0.83
C HIS A 104 -1.22 15.92 1.44
N GLU A 105 -0.11 15.67 0.73
CA GLU A 105 0.96 14.76 1.15
C GLU A 105 2.35 15.43 1.20
N TRP A 106 2.40 16.77 1.11
CA TRP A 106 3.65 17.50 0.89
C TRP A 106 4.73 17.19 1.95
N LEU A 107 4.36 17.08 3.22
CA LEU A 107 5.31 16.82 4.30
C LEU A 107 5.89 15.40 4.20
N ALA A 108 5.03 14.43 3.91
CA ALA A 108 5.46 13.04 3.74
C ALA A 108 6.35 12.90 2.50
N GLN A 109 6.01 13.55 1.37
CA GLN A 109 6.85 13.56 0.18
C GLN A 109 8.25 14.13 0.46
N VAL A 110 8.33 15.23 1.22
CA VAL A 110 9.62 15.79 1.68
C VAL A 110 10.39 14.78 2.53
N VAL A 111 9.73 14.11 3.49
CA VAL A 111 10.39 13.08 4.32
C VAL A 111 10.89 11.90 3.47
N TRP A 112 10.08 11.40 2.53
CA TRP A 112 10.48 10.34 1.61
C TRP A 112 11.72 10.72 0.80
N HIS A 113 11.75 11.95 0.27
CA HIS A 113 12.91 12.45 -0.45
C HIS A 113 14.15 12.58 0.44
N LEU A 114 14.00 13.06 1.67
CA LEU A 114 15.13 13.15 2.62
C LEU A 114 15.69 11.77 2.99
N VAL A 115 14.82 10.78 3.18
CA VAL A 115 15.22 9.38 3.41
C VAL A 115 15.99 8.82 2.21
N TYR A 116 15.45 9.03 1.00
CA TYR A 116 16.11 8.64 -0.24
C TYR A 116 17.48 9.34 -0.41
N ARG A 117 17.56 10.64 -0.13
CA ARG A 117 18.80 11.41 -0.22
C ARG A 117 19.86 10.90 0.76
N ALA A 118 19.45 10.41 1.93
CA ALA A 118 20.36 9.93 2.97
C ALA A 118 20.88 8.50 2.71
N ALA A 119 20.04 7.60 2.19
CA ALA A 119 20.36 6.16 2.14
C ALA A 119 19.88 5.44 0.85
N GLY A 120 19.46 6.18 -0.17
CA GLY A 120 18.98 5.63 -1.44
C GLY A 120 17.70 4.78 -1.29
N PHE A 121 17.49 3.87 -2.25
CA PHE A 121 16.38 2.91 -2.20
C PHE A 121 16.39 2.00 -0.96
N PRO A 122 17.55 1.49 -0.45
CA PRO A 122 17.57 0.76 0.82
C PRO A 122 16.94 1.53 1.97
N GLY A 123 17.23 2.83 2.09
CA GLY A 123 16.66 3.70 3.12
C GLY A 123 15.14 3.78 3.06
N VAL A 124 14.58 3.96 1.86
CA VAL A 124 13.13 4.02 1.64
C VAL A 124 12.46 2.69 1.99
N VAL A 125 13.03 1.58 1.52
CA VAL A 125 12.50 0.22 1.80
C VAL A 125 12.47 -0.04 3.30
N LEU A 126 13.55 0.29 4.02
CA LEU A 126 13.62 0.14 5.47
C LEU A 126 12.65 1.09 6.19
N PHE A 127 12.47 2.30 5.68
CA PHE A 127 11.55 3.27 6.26
C PHE A 127 10.08 2.79 6.16
N LYS A 128 9.65 2.30 4.99
CA LYS A 128 8.37 1.59 4.82
C LYS A 128 8.26 0.44 5.80
N ALA A 129 9.28 -0.41 5.87
CA ALA A 129 9.26 -1.60 6.71
C ALA A 129 9.12 -1.25 8.19
N LEU A 130 9.77 -0.17 8.64
CA LEU A 130 9.67 0.34 10.00
C LEU A 130 8.26 0.84 10.33
N LEU A 131 7.62 1.59 9.44
CA LEU A 131 6.26 2.11 9.64
C LEU A 131 5.25 0.96 9.79
N LEU A 132 5.27 -0.01 8.88
CA LEU A 132 4.35 -1.17 8.92
C LEU A 132 4.67 -2.14 10.06
N SER A 133 5.94 -2.32 10.41
CA SER A 133 6.33 -3.09 11.59
C SER A 133 5.86 -2.41 12.87
N ALA A 134 5.96 -1.08 12.97
CA ALA A 134 5.45 -0.32 14.10
C ALA A 134 3.93 -0.45 14.22
N PHE A 135 3.21 -0.37 13.10
CA PHE A 135 1.76 -0.60 13.05
C PHE A 135 1.35 -1.97 13.63
N CYS A 136 2.00 -3.05 13.18
CA CYS A 136 1.75 -4.41 13.68
C CYS A 136 2.19 -4.58 15.14
N ALA A 137 3.35 -4.03 15.51
CA ALA A 137 3.89 -4.11 16.86
C ALA A 137 2.99 -3.38 17.87
N ILE A 138 2.45 -2.21 17.50
CA ILE A 138 1.50 -1.48 18.35
C ILE A 138 0.23 -2.30 18.56
N ALA A 139 -0.31 -2.93 17.52
CA ALA A 139 -1.46 -3.83 17.66
C ALA A 139 -1.16 -4.96 18.65
N GLY A 140 0.02 -5.60 18.53
CA GLY A 140 0.47 -6.63 19.45
C GLY A 140 0.65 -6.14 20.89
N VAL A 141 1.26 -4.97 21.09
CA VAL A 141 1.44 -4.39 22.44
C VAL A 141 0.09 -4.06 23.08
N LEU A 142 -0.87 -3.52 22.32
CA LEU A 142 -2.21 -3.24 22.82
C LEU A 142 -2.99 -4.50 23.16
N ALA A 143 -2.93 -5.52 22.29
CA ALA A 143 -3.54 -6.82 22.55
C ALA A 143 -2.96 -7.49 23.80
N ALA A 144 -1.63 -7.51 23.97
CA ALA A 144 -0.99 -8.06 25.17
C ALA A 144 -1.41 -7.31 26.44
N ARG A 145 -1.50 -5.98 26.37
CA ARG A 145 -1.89 -5.15 27.52
C ARG A 145 -3.35 -5.35 27.91
N ARG A 146 -4.26 -5.38 26.94
CA ARG A 146 -5.70 -5.52 27.20
C ARG A 146 -6.07 -6.94 27.64
N SER A 147 -5.41 -7.95 27.09
CA SER A 147 -5.60 -9.36 27.51
C SER A 147 -4.85 -9.72 28.79
N GLY A 148 -3.76 -9.01 29.10
CA GLY A 148 -2.81 -9.37 30.17
C GLY A 148 -1.86 -10.51 29.78
N GLU A 149 -1.85 -10.94 28.51
CA GLU A 149 -1.17 -12.16 28.05
C GLU A 149 -0.23 -11.87 26.87
N PHE A 150 1.04 -12.27 27.01
CA PHE A 150 2.07 -12.06 25.97
C PHE A 150 1.69 -12.71 24.62
N TRP A 151 1.13 -13.92 24.66
CA TRP A 151 0.82 -14.71 23.46
C TRP A 151 -0.27 -14.09 22.59
N TRP A 152 -1.27 -13.46 23.22
CA TRP A 152 -2.29 -12.71 22.48
C TRP A 152 -1.69 -11.49 21.77
N GLY A 153 -0.65 -10.87 22.35
CA GLY A 153 0.07 -9.81 21.68
C GLY A 153 0.85 -10.28 20.46
N LEU A 154 1.58 -11.39 20.59
CA LEU A 154 2.32 -11.97 19.46
C LEU A 154 1.35 -12.42 18.34
N ALA A 155 0.24 -13.06 18.72
CA ALA A 155 -0.80 -13.48 17.78
C ALA A 155 -1.46 -12.30 17.07
N ALA A 156 -1.75 -11.21 17.78
CA ALA A 156 -2.34 -10.01 17.19
C ALA A 156 -1.40 -9.35 16.17
N ALA A 157 -0.10 -9.19 16.50
CA ALA A 157 0.88 -8.68 15.56
C ALA A 157 1.00 -9.56 14.31
N ALA A 158 1.01 -10.89 14.49
CA ALA A 158 1.05 -11.86 13.40
C ALA A 158 -0.24 -11.86 12.54
N ALA A 159 -1.41 -11.62 13.13
CA ALA A 159 -2.68 -11.54 12.41
C ALA A 159 -2.85 -10.22 11.63
N THR A 160 -2.30 -9.12 12.13
CA THR A 160 -2.32 -7.83 11.44
C THR A 160 -1.41 -7.83 10.20
N ALA A 161 -0.27 -8.52 10.26
CA ALA A 161 0.79 -8.40 9.24
C ALA A 161 0.39 -8.79 7.80
N PRO A 162 -0.29 -9.93 7.54
CA PRO A 162 -0.65 -10.33 6.17
C PRO A 162 -1.67 -9.39 5.50
N LEU A 163 -2.55 -8.75 6.28
CA LEU A 163 -3.46 -7.74 5.73
C LEU A 163 -2.73 -6.43 5.50
N ALA A 164 -1.82 -6.03 6.39
CA ALA A 164 -0.98 -4.85 6.21
C ALA A 164 -0.07 -4.97 4.97
N SER A 165 0.43 -6.17 4.65
CA SER A 165 1.29 -6.39 3.48
C SER A 165 0.58 -6.15 2.15
N LEU A 166 -0.75 -6.32 2.09
CA LEU A 166 -1.56 -5.99 0.90
C LEU A 166 -1.55 -4.49 0.59
N PHE A 167 -1.22 -3.65 1.57
CA PHE A 167 -1.20 -2.19 1.46
C PHE A 167 0.20 -1.63 1.69
N SER A 168 1.24 -2.42 1.36
CA SER A 168 2.65 -2.07 1.52
C SER A 168 3.25 -1.32 0.31
N ALA A 169 2.40 -0.64 -0.47
CA ALA A 169 2.86 0.28 -1.50
C ALA A 169 3.70 1.40 -0.86
N ASP A 170 4.76 1.84 -1.53
CA ASP A 170 5.74 2.83 -1.05
C ASP A 170 5.20 4.28 -1.06
N ARG A 171 3.96 4.46 -0.58
CA ARG A 171 3.20 5.72 -0.62
C ARG A 171 3.08 6.39 0.76
N PRO A 172 2.83 7.71 0.82
CA PRO A 172 2.57 8.45 2.07
C PRO A 172 1.41 7.89 2.93
N ALA A 173 0.48 7.14 2.36
CA ALA A 173 -0.64 6.52 3.07
C ALA A 173 -0.21 5.65 4.28
N LEU A 174 1.01 5.11 4.27
CA LEU A 174 1.59 4.35 5.40
C LEU A 174 1.70 5.18 6.69
N VAL A 175 1.86 6.51 6.57
CA VAL A 175 1.85 7.44 7.70
C VAL A 175 0.48 7.44 8.37
N THR A 176 -0.61 7.39 7.60
CA THR A 176 -1.97 7.29 8.15
C THR A 176 -2.15 6.03 9.00
N PHE A 177 -1.73 4.87 8.50
CA PHE A 177 -1.87 3.62 9.26
C PHE A 177 -1.09 3.68 10.58
N THR A 178 0.15 4.16 10.51
CA THR A 178 1.01 4.32 11.69
C THR A 178 0.40 5.30 12.69
N LEU A 179 -0.12 6.45 12.25
CA LEU A 179 -0.73 7.44 13.13
C LEU A 179 -2.06 7.00 13.72
N VAL A 180 -2.88 6.22 13.00
CA VAL A 180 -4.06 5.53 13.59
C VAL A 180 -3.63 4.68 14.79
N ALA A 181 -2.59 3.86 14.61
CA ALA A 181 -2.07 3.01 15.67
C ALA A 181 -1.50 3.83 16.85
N VAL A 182 -0.71 4.86 16.57
CA VAL A 182 -0.10 5.73 17.59
C VAL A 182 -1.17 6.50 18.38
N PHE A 183 -2.21 7.01 17.74
CA PHE A 183 -3.30 7.72 18.43
C PHE A 183 -4.01 6.80 19.43
N ILE A 184 -4.43 5.62 18.96
CA ILE A 184 -5.07 4.61 19.82
C ILE A 184 -4.11 4.18 20.94
N PHE A 185 -2.83 4.02 20.64
CA PHE A 185 -1.83 3.66 21.63
C PHE A 185 -1.66 4.69 22.75
N ILE A 186 -1.56 5.99 22.41
CA ILE A 186 -1.45 7.08 23.40
C ILE A 186 -2.69 7.13 24.28
N LEU A 187 -3.89 6.99 23.69
CA LEU A 187 -5.16 6.98 24.41
C LEU A 187 -5.27 5.78 25.37
N GLU A 188 -4.93 4.57 24.91
CA GLU A 188 -4.96 3.36 25.73
C GLU A 188 -3.89 3.34 26.82
N ARG A 189 -2.72 3.96 26.59
CA ARG A 189 -1.66 4.07 27.60
C ARG A 189 -1.99 5.08 28.70
N GLY A 190 -2.97 5.98 28.50
CA GLY A 190 -3.07 7.20 29.29
C GLY A 190 -1.81 8.06 29.20
N GLY A 191 -1.15 8.01 28.02
CA GLY A 191 0.11 8.72 27.77
C GLY A 191 -0.07 10.24 27.70
N PRO A 192 0.97 10.99 27.30
CA PRO A 192 0.91 12.44 27.17
C PRO A 192 -0.10 12.86 26.09
N LEU A 193 -1.36 13.09 26.48
CA LEU A 193 -2.45 13.44 25.56
C LEU A 193 -2.20 14.75 24.79
N TRP A 194 -1.32 15.62 25.31
CA TRP A 194 -0.88 16.85 24.64
C TRP A 194 -0.09 16.61 23.34
N LEU A 195 0.39 15.38 23.10
CA LEU A 195 0.98 15.01 21.82
C LEU A 195 -0.06 14.87 20.71
N LEU A 196 -1.31 14.51 21.02
CA LEU A 196 -2.32 14.22 19.98
C LEU A 196 -2.63 15.45 19.10
N PRO A 197 -2.76 16.68 19.63
CA PRO A 197 -2.92 17.86 18.79
C PRO A 197 -1.70 18.15 17.91
N LEU A 198 -0.48 17.96 18.41
CA LEU A 198 0.75 18.14 17.63
C LEU A 198 0.87 17.11 16.51
N LEU A 199 0.60 15.85 16.82
CA LEU A 199 0.57 14.78 15.83
C LEU A 199 -0.55 14.98 14.80
N SER A 200 -1.66 15.63 15.17
CA SER A 200 -2.75 15.96 14.23
C SER A 200 -2.31 16.97 13.16
N VAL A 201 -1.47 17.95 13.52
CA VAL A 201 -0.86 18.88 12.55
C VAL A 201 0.06 18.13 11.60
N ILE A 202 0.93 17.27 12.14
CA ILE A 202 1.86 16.46 11.34
C ILE A 202 1.06 15.55 10.39
N TRP A 203 0.01 14.91 10.89
CA TRP A 203 -0.84 14.02 10.09
C TRP A 203 -1.51 14.78 8.94
N ALA A 204 -2.14 15.92 9.23
CA ALA A 204 -2.88 16.70 8.24
C ALA A 204 -2.02 17.24 7.10
N ASN A 205 -0.70 17.35 7.31
CA ASN A 205 0.26 17.74 6.28
C ASN A 205 0.97 16.54 5.61
N SER A 206 0.80 15.33 6.15
CA SER A 206 1.44 14.11 5.66
C SER A 206 0.55 13.29 4.76
N HIS A 207 -0.76 13.22 5.04
CA HIS A 207 -1.69 12.45 4.22
C HIS A 207 -3.15 12.86 4.48
N GLY A 208 -3.99 12.75 3.45
CA GLY A 208 -5.42 13.11 3.48
C GLY A 208 -6.30 12.31 4.45
N GLY A 209 -5.79 11.18 4.96
CA GLY A 209 -6.48 10.34 5.94
C GLY A 209 -6.49 10.87 7.37
N PHE A 210 -6.06 12.11 7.63
CA PHE A 210 -5.93 12.69 8.97
C PHE A 210 -7.26 12.80 9.74
N PHE A 211 -8.39 12.90 9.04
CA PHE A 211 -9.72 12.93 9.66
C PHE A 211 -10.06 11.64 10.43
N LEU A 212 -9.35 10.52 10.18
CA LEU A 212 -9.45 9.32 11.00
C LEU A 212 -9.02 9.58 12.45
N GLY A 213 -8.11 10.53 12.68
CA GLY A 213 -7.76 11.02 14.02
C GLY A 213 -8.97 11.61 14.73
N TRP A 214 -9.84 12.34 14.03
CA TRP A 214 -11.08 12.87 14.59
C TRP A 214 -12.05 11.76 14.99
N VAL A 215 -12.18 10.74 14.15
CA VAL A 215 -13.02 9.56 14.43
C VAL A 215 -12.53 8.85 15.68
N ILE A 216 -11.21 8.62 15.80
CA ILE A 216 -10.62 7.97 16.98
C ILE A 216 -10.88 8.81 18.23
N LEU A 217 -10.48 10.07 18.22
CA LEU A 217 -10.63 10.98 19.36
C LEU A 217 -12.10 11.16 19.77
N GLY A 218 -13.00 11.25 18.80
CA GLY A 218 -14.44 11.30 19.01
C GLY A 218 -14.99 10.03 19.65
N ALA A 219 -14.57 8.86 19.18
CA ALA A 219 -14.99 7.57 19.75
C ALA A 219 -14.54 7.40 21.21
N TYR A 220 -13.31 7.81 21.55
CA TYR A 220 -12.82 7.78 22.94
C TYR A 220 -13.50 8.84 23.82
N ALA A 221 -13.69 10.06 23.33
CA ALA A 221 -14.36 11.12 24.09
C ALA A 221 -15.84 10.79 24.36
N ALA A 222 -16.56 10.34 23.34
CA ALA A 222 -17.94 9.89 23.46
C ALA A 222 -18.05 8.63 24.34
N GLY A 223 -17.15 7.67 24.15
CA GLY A 223 -17.09 6.46 24.99
C GLY A 223 -16.91 6.79 26.48
N ALA A 224 -15.97 7.68 26.81
CA ALA A 224 -15.75 8.14 28.18
C ALA A 224 -16.97 8.88 28.75
N SER A 225 -17.66 9.70 27.95
CA SER A 225 -18.90 10.37 28.35
C SER A 225 -20.03 9.38 28.64
N ILE A 226 -20.22 8.36 27.79
CA ILE A 226 -21.25 7.32 27.98
C ILE A 226 -20.96 6.54 29.27
N GLU A 227 -19.70 6.16 29.49
CA GLU A 227 -19.30 5.42 30.71
C GLU A 227 -19.45 6.28 31.97
N SER A 228 -19.10 7.57 31.92
CA SER A 228 -19.31 8.51 33.03
C SER A 228 -20.79 8.68 33.36
N TRP A 229 -21.66 8.76 32.34
CA TRP A 229 -23.10 8.96 32.51
C TRP A 229 -23.81 7.71 33.05
N PHE A 230 -23.56 6.55 32.46
CA PHE A 230 -24.32 5.33 32.78
C PHE A 230 -23.68 4.45 33.86
N ARG A 231 -22.36 4.54 34.06
CA ARG A 231 -21.62 3.64 34.97
C ARG A 231 -21.00 4.37 36.16
N GLY A 232 -21.23 5.68 36.30
CA GLY A 232 -20.69 6.48 37.40
C GLY A 232 -19.16 6.46 37.49
N ALA A 233 -18.48 6.26 36.34
CA ALA A 233 -17.04 6.06 36.31
C ALA A 233 -16.26 7.30 36.80
N VAL A 234 -15.21 7.07 37.59
CA VAL A 234 -14.37 8.09 38.21
C VAL A 234 -13.33 8.61 37.22
N GLY A 235 -13.75 9.47 36.30
CA GLY A 235 -12.84 10.11 35.35
C GLY A 235 -13.55 11.20 34.55
N SER A 236 -13.07 12.43 34.61
CA SER A 236 -13.69 13.53 33.86
C SER A 236 -13.39 13.39 32.36
N PRO A 237 -14.41 13.25 31.49
CA PRO A 237 -14.21 13.19 30.04
C PRO A 237 -13.68 14.52 29.47
N ARG A 238 -13.69 15.59 30.29
CA ARG A 238 -13.25 16.95 29.93
C ARG A 238 -11.86 16.98 29.31
N ARG A 239 -10.90 16.23 29.86
CA ARG A 239 -9.52 16.21 29.32
C ARG A 239 -9.47 15.64 27.92
N VAL A 240 -10.18 14.54 27.68
CA VAL A 240 -10.25 13.90 26.35
C VAL A 240 -10.95 14.84 25.37
N TRP A 241 -12.07 15.46 25.76
CA TRP A 241 -12.76 16.45 24.94
C TRP A 241 -11.91 17.68 24.58
N ILE A 242 -11.17 18.24 25.53
CA ILE A 242 -10.25 19.37 25.26
C ILE A 242 -9.23 18.95 24.20
N VAL A 243 -8.61 17.78 24.36
CA VAL A 243 -7.63 17.26 23.41
C VAL A 243 -8.26 16.97 22.06
N THR A 244 -9.48 16.44 22.02
CA THR A 244 -10.26 16.22 20.79
C THR A 244 -10.49 17.53 20.05
N ILE A 245 -11.01 18.55 20.73
CA ILE A 245 -11.30 19.86 20.14
C ILE A 245 -10.01 20.52 19.63
N LEU A 246 -8.93 20.51 20.42
CA LEU A 246 -7.64 21.06 20.01
C LEU A 246 -7.05 20.31 18.81
N SER A 247 -7.15 18.98 18.79
CA SER A 247 -6.65 18.16 17.68
C SER A 247 -7.41 18.43 16.38
N ILE A 248 -8.75 18.55 16.46
CA ILE A 248 -9.57 18.93 15.31
C ILE A 248 -9.18 20.33 14.84
N ALA A 249 -9.17 21.32 15.75
CA ALA A 249 -8.84 22.71 15.41
C ALA A 249 -7.46 22.84 14.75
N LEU A 250 -6.42 22.22 15.34
CA LEU A 250 -5.05 22.31 14.82
C LEU A 250 -4.84 21.49 13.55
N SER A 251 -5.60 20.41 13.33
CA SER A 251 -5.52 19.67 12.06
C SER A 251 -5.94 20.51 10.85
N GLY A 252 -6.67 21.62 11.05
CA GLY A 252 -6.96 22.61 10.01
C GLY A 252 -5.73 23.39 9.51
N LEU A 253 -4.58 23.27 10.17
CA LEU A 253 -3.30 23.86 9.74
C LEU A 253 -2.66 23.04 8.61
N ASN A 254 -3.34 22.94 7.47
CA ASN A 254 -2.87 22.26 6.26
C ASN A 254 -3.41 22.98 5.01
N PRO A 255 -2.86 22.73 3.80
CA PRO A 255 -3.27 23.43 2.58
C PRO A 255 -4.76 23.36 2.23
N SER A 256 -5.47 22.32 2.69
CA SER A 256 -6.90 22.09 2.43
C SER A 256 -7.81 22.39 3.62
N SER A 257 -7.27 22.90 4.73
CA SER A 257 -8.01 23.27 5.95
C SER A 257 -9.01 22.18 6.39
N PHE A 258 -10.29 22.52 6.48
CA PHE A 258 -11.39 21.61 6.85
C PHE A 258 -12.21 21.11 5.65
N HIS A 259 -11.77 21.38 4.41
CA HIS A 259 -12.52 21.03 3.20
C HIS A 259 -12.52 19.52 2.89
N ILE A 260 -11.91 18.69 3.72
CA ILE A 260 -11.80 17.24 3.52
C ILE A 260 -13.15 16.56 3.25
N PHE A 261 -14.23 16.94 3.93
CA PHE A 261 -15.54 16.35 3.67
C PHE A 261 -16.12 16.74 2.31
N GLN A 262 -15.84 17.96 1.84
CA GLN A 262 -16.26 18.41 0.51
C GLN A 262 -15.46 17.66 -0.57
N ILE A 263 -14.18 17.42 -0.32
CA ILE A 263 -13.30 16.63 -1.19
C ILE A 263 -13.78 15.17 -1.25
N LEU A 264 -14.04 14.54 -0.10
CA LEU A 264 -14.58 13.17 -0.04
C LEU A 264 -15.95 13.04 -0.74
N ALA A 265 -16.80 14.07 -0.64
CA ALA A 265 -18.07 14.11 -1.37
C ALA A 265 -17.86 14.25 -2.89
N ALA A 266 -16.92 15.10 -3.31
CA ALA A 266 -16.61 15.30 -4.72
C ALA A 266 -15.95 14.07 -5.36
N TYR A 267 -15.11 13.31 -4.63
CA TYR A 267 -14.54 12.05 -5.12
C TYR A 267 -15.61 11.03 -5.54
N ARG A 268 -16.82 11.08 -4.98
CA ARG A 268 -17.91 10.17 -5.41
C ARG A 268 -18.38 10.43 -6.85
N GLN A 269 -18.11 11.62 -7.38
CA GLN A 269 -18.46 12.03 -8.75
C GLN A 269 -17.31 11.79 -9.75
N SER A 270 -16.12 11.48 -9.25
CA SER A 270 -14.91 11.23 -10.04
C SER A 270 -15.04 9.94 -10.84
N TYR A 271 -14.82 10.02 -12.17
CA TYR A 271 -14.81 8.83 -13.02
C TYR A 271 -13.57 7.99 -12.75
N LEU A 272 -12.42 8.62 -12.53
CA LEU A 272 -11.20 7.98 -12.03
C LEU A 272 -11.47 7.11 -10.80
N THR A 273 -12.00 7.74 -9.74
CA THR A 273 -12.20 7.09 -8.44
C THR A 273 -13.17 5.90 -8.53
N GLN A 274 -14.20 5.99 -9.37
CA GLN A 274 -15.17 4.90 -9.57
C GLN A 274 -14.59 3.67 -10.28
N ASN A 275 -13.49 3.82 -11.02
CA ASN A 275 -12.87 2.74 -11.80
C ASN A 275 -11.58 2.21 -11.16
N LEU A 276 -11.14 2.75 -10.03
CA LEU A 276 -9.98 2.27 -9.28
C LEU A 276 -10.37 1.17 -8.30
N ILE A 277 -9.68 0.04 -8.36
CA ILE A 277 -9.94 -1.13 -7.49
C ILE A 277 -9.82 -0.80 -6.00
N GLU A 278 -8.95 0.15 -5.63
CA GLU A 278 -8.76 0.59 -4.24
C GLU A 278 -10.02 1.17 -3.60
N TRP A 279 -10.93 1.71 -4.42
CA TRP A 279 -12.19 2.31 -4.02
C TRP A 279 -13.38 1.36 -4.16
N SER A 280 -13.17 0.13 -4.66
CA SER A 280 -14.21 -0.88 -4.72
C SER A 280 -14.55 -1.39 -3.32
N ARG A 281 -15.76 -1.94 -3.17
CA ARG A 281 -16.15 -2.61 -1.92
C ARG A 281 -15.42 -3.95 -1.82
N PRO A 282 -14.94 -4.35 -0.62
CA PRO A 282 -14.38 -5.68 -0.44
C PRO A 282 -15.46 -6.76 -0.54
N HIS A 283 -15.07 -7.96 -1.00
CA HIS A 283 -15.95 -9.12 -1.01
C HIS A 283 -16.13 -9.67 0.40
N LEU A 284 -17.38 -9.71 0.87
CA LEU A 284 -17.76 -10.30 2.17
C LEU A 284 -17.58 -11.83 2.21
N TRP A 285 -17.51 -12.47 1.05
CA TRP A 285 -17.42 -13.92 0.89
C TRP A 285 -16.37 -14.28 -0.17
N GLY A 286 -15.19 -13.69 -0.05
CA GLY A 286 -14.08 -13.86 -0.99
C GLY A 286 -12.75 -13.39 -0.40
N PRO A 287 -11.65 -13.52 -1.16
CA PRO A 287 -10.36 -13.00 -0.74
C PRO A 287 -10.40 -11.46 -0.56
N PRO A 288 -9.64 -10.90 0.41
CA PRO A 288 -8.79 -11.60 1.37
C PRO A 288 -9.61 -12.22 2.52
N TYR A 289 -9.62 -13.55 2.64
CA TYR A 289 -10.45 -14.27 3.63
C TYR A 289 -10.13 -13.90 5.07
N LEU A 290 -8.87 -13.59 5.38
CA LEU A 290 -8.45 -13.17 6.72
C LEU A 290 -9.16 -11.89 7.17
N PHE A 291 -9.44 -10.94 6.26
CA PHE A 291 -10.21 -9.74 6.58
C PHE A 291 -11.61 -10.11 7.06
N ASN A 292 -12.30 -10.98 6.33
CA ASN A 292 -13.66 -11.44 6.68
C ASN A 292 -13.66 -12.19 8.02
N ILE A 293 -12.69 -13.07 8.25
CA ILE A 293 -12.54 -13.80 9.52
C ILE A 293 -12.38 -12.83 10.68
N LEU A 294 -11.45 -11.86 10.58
CA LEU A 294 -11.19 -10.89 11.64
C LEU A 294 -12.39 -9.97 11.89
N LEU A 295 -13.04 -9.50 10.81
CA LEU A 295 -14.24 -8.68 10.88
C LEU A 295 -15.35 -9.43 11.64
N TYR A 296 -15.71 -10.63 11.19
CA TYR A 296 -16.82 -11.39 11.79
C TYR A 296 -16.49 -11.88 13.20
N ALA A 297 -15.27 -12.37 13.44
CA ALA A 297 -14.86 -12.82 14.78
C ALA A 297 -14.93 -11.67 15.80
N ALA A 298 -14.46 -10.47 15.43
CA ALA A 298 -14.58 -9.29 16.29
C ALA A 298 -16.06 -8.92 16.53
N ALA A 299 -16.89 -8.84 15.48
CA ALA A 299 -18.33 -8.57 15.64
C ALA A 299 -19.01 -9.56 16.60
N VAL A 300 -18.82 -10.87 16.37
CA VAL A 300 -19.41 -11.92 17.21
C VAL A 300 -18.97 -11.77 18.66
N LEU A 301 -17.68 -11.53 18.91
CA LEU A 301 -17.18 -11.34 20.27
C LEU A 301 -17.73 -10.09 20.94
N LEU A 302 -17.85 -8.97 20.21
CA LEU A 302 -18.44 -7.75 20.75
C LEU A 302 -19.90 -7.98 21.14
N VAL A 303 -20.68 -8.70 20.32
CA VAL A 303 -22.08 -9.04 20.62
C VAL A 303 -22.20 -10.02 21.79
N VAL A 304 -21.42 -11.11 21.79
CA VAL A 304 -21.44 -12.11 22.87
C VAL A 304 -21.02 -11.50 24.20
N GLN A 305 -20.02 -10.62 24.19
CA GLN A 305 -19.49 -9.95 25.39
C GLN A 305 -20.07 -8.55 25.61
N TRP A 306 -21.21 -8.20 24.99
CA TRP A 306 -21.73 -6.82 24.93
C TRP A 306 -21.78 -6.07 26.27
N ARG A 307 -22.00 -6.78 27.39
CA ARG A 307 -21.99 -6.19 28.74
C ARG A 307 -20.60 -5.74 29.22
N ARG A 308 -19.54 -6.40 28.75
CA ARG A 308 -18.13 -6.11 29.08
C ARG A 308 -17.47 -5.15 28.09
N VAL A 309 -18.02 -5.01 26.90
CA VAL A 309 -17.45 -4.16 25.85
C VAL A 309 -17.49 -2.69 26.27
N ARG A 310 -16.39 -1.96 26.01
CA ARG A 310 -16.28 -0.52 26.22
C ARG A 310 -17.04 0.23 25.13
N SER A 311 -17.62 1.38 25.47
CA SER A 311 -18.37 2.17 24.49
C SER A 311 -17.47 2.66 23.35
N SER A 312 -16.21 3.00 23.63
CA SER A 312 -15.23 3.38 22.60
C SER A 312 -14.94 2.27 21.60
N ASP A 313 -14.92 1.00 22.04
CA ASP A 313 -14.62 -0.14 21.18
C ASP A 313 -15.76 -0.43 20.21
N TRP A 314 -17.02 -0.27 20.66
CA TRP A 314 -18.19 -0.31 19.77
C TRP A 314 -18.14 0.78 18.70
N LEU A 315 -17.87 2.02 19.13
CA LEU A 315 -17.83 3.18 18.23
C LEU A 315 -16.70 3.04 17.20
N LEU A 316 -15.51 2.64 17.62
CA LEU A 316 -14.38 2.40 16.73
C LEU A 316 -14.64 1.25 15.78
N TYR A 317 -15.15 0.12 16.28
CA TYR A 317 -15.44 -1.04 15.44
C TYR A 317 -16.47 -0.67 14.37
N LEU A 318 -17.56 0.02 14.74
CA LEU A 318 -18.58 0.47 13.79
C LEU A 318 -18.00 1.43 12.75
N ALA A 319 -17.21 2.43 13.17
CA ALA A 319 -16.62 3.39 12.26
C ALA A 319 -15.62 2.75 11.29
N PHE A 320 -14.71 1.92 11.80
CA PHE A 320 -13.67 1.27 11.00
C PHE A 320 -14.24 0.18 10.10
N SER A 321 -15.24 -0.59 10.56
CA SER A 321 -15.92 -1.57 9.71
C SER A 321 -16.71 -0.88 8.60
N THR A 322 -17.42 0.20 8.89
CA THR A 322 -18.12 0.99 7.87
C THR A 322 -17.14 1.52 6.82
N ALA A 323 -16.00 2.07 7.24
CA ALA A 323 -14.97 2.54 6.32
C ALA A 323 -14.37 1.41 5.48
N ALA A 324 -14.01 0.27 6.10
CA ALA A 324 -13.46 -0.90 5.44
C ALA A 324 -14.43 -1.51 4.42
N LEU A 325 -15.73 -1.57 4.75
CA LEU A 325 -16.76 -2.07 3.86
C LEU A 325 -17.13 -1.08 2.74
N ALA A 326 -16.87 0.22 2.94
CA ALA A 326 -17.10 1.23 1.93
C ALA A 326 -16.03 1.22 0.82
N ALA A 327 -14.76 0.92 1.17
CA ALA A 327 -13.65 0.89 0.20
C ALA A 327 -12.51 -0.05 0.65
N PHE A 328 -11.97 -0.81 -0.30
CA PHE A 328 -10.91 -1.81 -0.10
C PHE A 328 -9.67 -1.23 0.59
N ARG A 329 -9.27 0.00 0.23
CA ARG A 329 -8.15 0.74 0.84
C ARG A 329 -8.25 0.96 2.36
N ASN A 330 -9.43 0.76 2.96
CA ASN A 330 -9.65 0.96 4.40
C ASN A 330 -9.58 -0.34 5.22
N ILE A 331 -9.35 -1.50 4.59
CA ILE A 331 -9.16 -2.79 5.29
C ILE A 331 -8.11 -2.74 6.43
N PRO A 332 -6.99 -2.00 6.32
CA PRO A 332 -6.00 -1.91 7.39
C PRO A 332 -6.57 -1.46 8.75
N LEU A 333 -7.65 -0.68 8.75
CA LEU A 333 -8.30 -0.23 9.98
C LEU A 333 -8.84 -1.42 10.80
N ILE A 334 -9.48 -2.38 10.14
CA ILE A 334 -9.95 -3.62 10.77
C ILE A 334 -8.79 -4.59 11.03
N ALA A 335 -7.80 -4.65 10.14
CA ALA A 335 -6.60 -5.47 10.36
C ALA A 335 -5.86 -5.08 11.65
N PHE A 336 -5.90 -3.80 12.03
CA PHE A 336 -5.37 -3.30 13.29
C PHE A 336 -6.29 -3.58 14.47
N LEU A 337 -7.56 -3.16 14.37
CA LEU A 337 -8.46 -3.13 15.51
C LEU A 337 -8.98 -4.52 15.90
N ALA A 338 -9.36 -5.35 14.92
CA ALA A 338 -10.00 -6.63 15.20
C ALA A 338 -9.13 -7.61 16.02
N PRO A 339 -7.83 -7.80 15.74
CA PRO A 339 -6.98 -8.64 16.58
C PRO A 339 -6.87 -8.15 18.03
N ILE A 340 -6.88 -6.84 18.26
CA ILE A 340 -6.89 -6.24 19.61
C ILE A 340 -8.20 -6.57 20.32
N LEU A 341 -9.34 -6.39 19.65
CA LEU A 341 -10.66 -6.68 20.21
C LEU A 341 -10.83 -8.18 20.50
N ILE A 342 -10.38 -9.04 19.58
CA ILE A 342 -10.39 -10.49 19.77
C ILE A 342 -9.56 -10.85 21.01
N ALA A 343 -8.30 -10.39 21.10
CA ALA A 343 -7.46 -10.63 22.28
C ALA A 343 -8.09 -10.13 23.60
N THR A 344 -8.83 -9.02 23.54
CA THR A 344 -9.46 -8.40 24.73
C THR A 344 -10.70 -9.16 25.20
N TYR A 345 -11.55 -9.59 24.26
CA TYR A 345 -12.89 -10.10 24.56
C TYR A 345 -13.04 -11.62 24.39
N PHE A 346 -12.02 -12.30 23.89
CA PHE A 346 -12.05 -13.75 23.79
C PHE A 346 -12.05 -14.39 25.20
N PRO A 347 -13.05 -15.22 25.53
CA PRO A 347 -13.29 -15.66 26.91
C PRO A 347 -12.30 -16.71 27.43
N TRP A 348 -11.47 -17.29 26.58
CA TRP A 348 -10.56 -18.38 26.97
C TRP A 348 -9.16 -17.85 27.27
N ARG A 349 -8.75 -17.97 28.54
CA ARG A 349 -7.33 -17.97 28.89
C ARG A 349 -6.72 -19.25 28.36
N VAL A 350 -6.01 -19.15 27.24
CA VAL A 350 -5.35 -20.29 26.62
C VAL A 350 -4.20 -20.72 27.53
N LYS A 351 -4.28 -21.93 28.10
CA LYS A 351 -3.12 -22.54 28.77
C LYS A 351 -2.10 -22.89 27.69
N VAL A 352 -1.09 -22.04 27.55
CA VAL A 352 -0.07 -22.22 26.52
C VAL A 352 0.89 -23.34 26.95
N PRO A 353 1.09 -24.39 26.14
CA PRO A 353 2.04 -25.47 26.45
C PRO A 353 3.45 -24.94 26.66
N ARG A 354 4.23 -25.58 27.53
CA ARG A 354 5.64 -25.18 27.82
C ARG A 354 6.51 -25.12 26.56
N LEU A 355 6.21 -25.96 25.57
CA LEU A 355 6.94 -26.03 24.30
C LEU A 355 6.54 -24.93 23.29
N ALA A 356 5.46 -24.18 23.53
CA ALA A 356 5.02 -23.15 22.59
C ALA A 356 6.04 -22.01 22.44
N GLY A 357 6.73 -21.65 23.51
CA GLY A 357 7.83 -20.69 23.52
C GLY A 357 8.93 -21.06 22.51
N PRO A 358 9.64 -22.18 22.72
CA PRO A 358 10.64 -22.68 21.79
C PRO A 358 10.09 -22.94 20.38
N ALA A 359 8.89 -23.52 20.25
CA ALA A 359 8.29 -23.79 18.95
C ALA A 359 8.03 -22.49 18.15
N ALA A 360 7.50 -21.45 18.79
CA ALA A 360 7.31 -20.15 18.16
C ALA A 360 8.65 -19.51 17.76
N ALA A 361 9.70 -19.67 18.57
CA ALA A 361 11.04 -19.18 18.22
C ALA A 361 11.61 -19.91 17.00
N VAL A 362 11.45 -21.24 16.93
CA VAL A 362 11.84 -22.04 15.77
C VAL A 362 11.04 -21.64 14.54
N LEU A 363 9.72 -21.45 14.65
CA LEU A 363 8.87 -21.05 13.53
C LEU A 363 9.22 -19.65 13.02
N LEU A 364 9.42 -18.67 13.91
CA LEU A 364 9.85 -17.32 13.52
C LEU A 364 11.25 -17.34 12.92
N GLY A 365 12.19 -18.07 13.53
CA GLY A 365 13.55 -18.22 13.01
C GLY A 365 13.60 -18.90 11.64
N ALA A 366 12.81 -19.95 11.44
CA ALA A 366 12.67 -20.63 10.15
C ALA A 366 12.01 -19.72 9.12
N GLY A 367 10.94 -19.01 9.48
CA GLY A 367 10.29 -18.03 8.61
C GLY A 367 11.23 -16.91 8.16
N LEU A 368 12.03 -16.37 9.09
CA LEU A 368 13.09 -15.40 8.80
C LEU A 368 14.13 -15.98 7.85
N ALA A 369 14.65 -17.18 8.14
CA ALA A 369 15.66 -17.84 7.32
C ALA A 369 15.14 -18.14 5.91
N VAL A 370 13.91 -18.64 5.77
CA VAL A 370 13.27 -18.90 4.47
C VAL A 370 13.05 -17.61 3.70
N GLY A 371 12.54 -16.56 4.35
CA GLY A 371 12.32 -15.26 3.71
C GLY A 371 13.61 -14.64 3.16
N VAL A 372 14.72 -14.75 3.91
CA VAL A 372 16.05 -14.32 3.46
C VAL A 372 16.60 -15.23 2.35
N ALA A 373 16.53 -16.55 2.52
CA ALA A 373 17.05 -17.50 1.54
C ALA A 373 16.34 -17.44 0.18
N GLN A 374 15.03 -17.10 0.17
CA GLN A 374 14.25 -16.90 -1.05
C GLN A 374 14.42 -15.49 -1.66
N GLY A 375 15.22 -14.61 -1.04
CA GLY A 375 15.37 -13.22 -1.50
C GLY A 375 14.08 -12.39 -1.41
N ARG A 376 13.12 -12.80 -0.56
CA ARG A 376 11.86 -12.09 -0.34
C ARG A 376 11.96 -11.03 0.74
N PHE A 377 12.87 -11.23 1.71
CA PHE A 377 13.14 -10.27 2.78
C PHE A 377 14.35 -9.43 2.44
N PHE A 378 14.33 -8.16 2.86
CA PHE A 378 15.44 -7.22 2.71
C PHE A 378 15.92 -7.10 1.26
N GLN A 379 14.99 -6.89 0.32
CA GLN A 379 15.35 -6.70 -1.08
C GLN A 379 16.08 -5.38 -1.33
N LEU A 380 15.79 -4.35 -0.53
CA LEU A 380 16.55 -3.09 -0.42
C LEU A 380 16.84 -2.38 -1.76
N ARG A 381 15.96 -2.53 -2.75
CA ARG A 381 16.13 -1.98 -4.10
C ARG A 381 14.81 -1.50 -4.68
N ALA A 382 14.88 -0.81 -5.82
CA ALA A 382 13.71 -0.51 -6.65
C ALA A 382 13.58 -1.56 -7.76
N ALA A 383 12.35 -1.91 -8.11
CA ALA A 383 11.98 -2.79 -9.21
C ALA A 383 12.13 -2.08 -10.56
N LEU A 384 13.35 -1.62 -10.90
CA LEU A 384 13.61 -0.86 -12.13
C LEU A 384 13.21 -1.61 -13.40
N TRP A 385 13.14 -2.94 -13.34
CA TRP A 385 12.67 -3.81 -14.40
C TRP A 385 11.20 -3.55 -14.82
N ARG A 386 10.38 -2.89 -13.98
CA ARG A 386 8.99 -2.51 -14.31
C ARG A 386 8.85 -1.17 -15.03
N PHE A 387 9.93 -0.39 -15.15
CA PHE A 387 9.88 1.01 -15.57
C PHE A 387 10.77 1.28 -16.79
N PRO A 388 10.44 2.28 -17.62
CA PRO A 388 11.06 2.46 -18.94
C PRO A 388 12.43 3.16 -18.87
N ALA A 389 13.38 2.58 -18.15
CA ALA A 389 14.71 3.15 -17.95
C ALA A 389 15.46 3.36 -19.28
N GLY A 390 15.49 2.32 -20.13
CA GLY A 390 16.15 2.37 -21.43
C GLY A 390 15.49 3.36 -22.40
N ALA A 391 14.15 3.42 -22.43
CA ALA A 391 13.43 4.41 -23.23
C ALA A 391 13.66 5.85 -22.72
N ALA A 392 13.76 6.06 -21.40
CA ALA A 392 14.10 7.37 -20.85
C ALA A 392 15.53 7.79 -21.24
N ASP A 393 16.50 6.87 -21.14
CA ASP A 393 17.88 7.11 -21.57
C ASP A 393 17.95 7.40 -23.09
N PHE A 394 17.15 6.69 -23.90
CA PHE A 394 17.03 6.92 -25.34
C PHE A 394 16.55 8.34 -25.67
N LEU A 395 15.51 8.83 -24.99
CA LEU A 395 14.98 10.19 -25.19
C LEU A 395 16.03 11.26 -24.91
N VAL A 396 16.78 11.11 -23.80
CA VAL A 396 17.85 12.03 -23.40
C VAL A 396 19.01 11.99 -24.40
N ALA A 397 19.45 10.78 -24.79
CA ALA A 397 20.59 10.59 -25.69
C ALA A 397 20.37 11.24 -27.05
N HIS A 398 19.14 11.18 -27.58
CA HIS A 398 18.79 11.72 -28.90
C HIS A 398 18.13 13.10 -28.84
N ARG A 399 18.00 13.69 -27.64
CA ARG A 399 17.39 15.01 -27.41
C ARG A 399 15.99 15.14 -28.04
N ILE A 400 15.21 14.07 -28.01
CA ILE A 400 13.79 14.10 -28.34
C ILE A 400 13.16 15.08 -27.36
N ARG A 401 12.48 16.14 -27.80
CA ARG A 401 11.91 17.18 -26.91
C ARG A 401 10.43 17.45 -27.18
N GLU A 402 9.88 16.71 -28.13
CA GLU A 402 8.49 16.71 -28.47
C GLU A 402 7.63 16.28 -27.27
N PRO A 403 6.38 16.76 -27.16
CA PRO A 403 5.47 16.32 -26.13
C PRO A 403 5.30 14.79 -26.14
N ILE A 404 5.56 14.18 -24.99
CA ILE A 404 5.52 12.72 -24.81
C ILE A 404 4.12 12.31 -24.38
N PHE A 405 3.52 11.37 -25.11
CA PHE A 405 2.45 10.52 -24.60
C PHE A 405 3.06 9.30 -23.93
N ASN A 406 2.78 9.10 -22.64
CA ASN A 406 3.23 7.94 -21.89
C ASN A 406 2.07 7.17 -21.29
N THR A 407 2.28 5.88 -21.02
CA THR A 407 1.36 5.10 -20.19
C THR A 407 1.36 5.59 -18.75
N TYR A 408 0.23 5.42 -18.08
CA TYR A 408 -0.09 5.90 -16.73
C TYR A 408 0.92 5.38 -15.70
N GLU A 409 1.29 4.11 -15.82
CA GLU A 409 2.23 3.39 -14.98
C GLU A 409 3.66 3.94 -15.12
N TYR A 410 3.99 4.56 -16.26
CA TYR A 410 5.31 5.11 -16.56
C TYR A 410 5.47 6.57 -16.14
N GLY A 411 4.36 7.28 -15.97
CA GLY A 411 4.37 8.73 -15.71
C GLY A 411 5.22 9.10 -14.51
N GLY A 412 5.03 8.42 -13.38
CA GLY A 412 5.81 8.68 -12.17
C GLY A 412 7.32 8.55 -12.39
N TYR A 413 7.75 7.46 -13.02
CA TYR A 413 9.17 7.21 -13.27
C TYR A 413 9.78 8.25 -14.23
N LEU A 414 9.07 8.56 -15.31
CA LEU A 414 9.52 9.58 -16.28
C LEU A 414 9.61 10.97 -15.63
N ILE A 415 8.68 11.32 -14.74
CA ILE A 415 8.78 12.55 -13.92
C ILE A 415 10.07 12.56 -13.10
N TRP A 416 10.34 11.49 -12.35
CA TRP A 416 11.54 11.40 -11.52
C TRP A 416 12.83 11.49 -12.33
N ARG A 417 12.88 10.82 -13.49
CA ARG A 417 14.08 10.65 -14.31
C ARG A 417 14.37 11.84 -15.25
N LEU A 418 13.33 12.51 -15.75
CA LEU A 418 13.44 13.43 -16.89
C LEU A 418 13.01 14.88 -16.59
N TRP A 419 12.30 15.15 -15.49
CA TRP A 419 11.97 16.53 -15.12
C TRP A 419 13.23 17.27 -14.66
N PRO A 420 13.47 18.54 -15.08
CA PRO A 420 12.52 19.49 -15.69
C PRO A 420 12.49 19.55 -17.22
N ASP A 421 13.39 18.86 -17.90
CA ASP A 421 13.53 18.98 -19.35
C ASP A 421 12.37 18.36 -20.12
N TYR A 422 11.68 17.41 -19.49
CA TYR A 422 10.53 16.71 -20.04
C TYR A 422 9.33 16.82 -19.11
N ARG A 423 8.15 16.95 -19.71
CA ARG A 423 6.86 16.84 -19.03
C ARG A 423 6.09 15.66 -19.60
N VAL A 424 5.39 14.95 -18.72
CA VAL A 424 4.62 13.75 -19.07
C VAL A 424 3.21 14.11 -19.52
N PHE A 425 2.58 13.22 -20.28
CA PHE A 425 1.17 13.36 -20.63
C PHE A 425 0.26 12.99 -19.47
N ILE A 426 0.63 11.99 -18.67
CA ILE A 426 -0.16 11.54 -17.53
C ILE A 426 0.73 10.84 -16.49
N ASP A 427 0.29 10.82 -15.23
CA ASP A 427 0.87 10.04 -14.15
C ASP A 427 -0.23 9.57 -13.18
N GLY A 428 0.18 8.83 -12.14
CA GLY A 428 -0.66 8.28 -11.07
C GLY A 428 -1.75 9.19 -10.51
N ARG A 429 -1.51 10.50 -10.50
CA ARG A 429 -2.45 11.48 -9.92
C ARG A 429 -3.66 11.78 -10.81
N ALA A 430 -3.55 11.55 -12.13
CA ALA A 430 -4.56 11.83 -13.15
C ALA A 430 -5.38 13.11 -12.87
N LEU A 431 -4.69 14.25 -12.84
CA LEU A 431 -5.19 15.51 -12.29
C LEU A 431 -6.36 16.15 -13.07
N ASP A 432 -6.61 15.71 -14.30
CA ASP A 432 -7.71 16.19 -15.16
C ASP A 432 -8.54 15.01 -15.68
N GLU A 433 -9.84 15.00 -15.36
CA GLU A 433 -10.75 13.89 -15.67
C GLU A 433 -11.07 13.80 -17.16
N SER A 434 -11.12 14.94 -17.85
CA SER A 434 -11.38 14.95 -19.29
C SER A 434 -10.19 14.39 -20.06
N VAL A 435 -8.97 14.76 -19.64
CA VAL A 435 -7.73 14.22 -20.20
C VAL A 435 -7.60 12.73 -19.89
N TYR A 436 -7.97 12.28 -18.68
CA TYR A 436 -7.95 10.85 -18.37
C TYR A 436 -8.89 10.03 -19.26
N ARG A 437 -10.09 10.55 -19.57
CA ARG A 437 -10.99 9.88 -20.50
C ARG A 437 -10.42 9.82 -21.92
N ASP A 438 -9.79 10.90 -22.38
CA ASP A 438 -9.12 10.92 -23.67
C ASP A 438 -7.91 9.96 -23.69
N TYR A 439 -7.13 9.87 -22.60
CA TYR A 439 -6.07 8.89 -22.39
C TYR A 439 -6.56 7.44 -22.57
N VAL A 440 -7.66 7.07 -21.88
CA VAL A 440 -8.23 5.71 -21.98
C VAL A 440 -8.68 5.40 -23.41
N ARG A 441 -9.23 6.39 -24.14
CA ARG A 441 -9.62 6.22 -25.55
C ARG A 441 -8.41 6.10 -26.48
N ILE A 442 -7.34 6.86 -26.24
CA ILE A 442 -6.09 6.78 -27.01
C ILE A 442 -5.47 5.39 -26.89
N LEU A 443 -5.30 4.88 -25.66
CA LEU A 443 -4.76 3.54 -25.43
C LEU A 443 -5.67 2.45 -25.99
N GLY A 444 -6.98 2.66 -25.86
CA GLY A 444 -8.03 1.76 -26.34
C GLY A 444 -8.07 0.45 -25.56
N SER A 445 -8.97 0.39 -24.58
CA SER A 445 -9.36 -0.84 -23.86
C SER A 445 -10.53 -1.58 -24.52
N SER A 446 -11.25 -0.94 -25.45
CA SER A 446 -12.26 -1.58 -26.28
C SER A 446 -11.61 -2.12 -27.56
N GLY A 447 -11.63 -3.44 -27.76
CA GLY A 447 -11.02 -4.15 -28.90
C GLY A 447 -11.55 -3.82 -30.30
N SER A 448 -12.09 -2.62 -30.54
CA SER A 448 -12.40 -2.10 -31.87
C SER A 448 -11.13 -1.51 -32.49
N THR A 449 -10.54 -2.26 -33.41
CA THR A 449 -9.53 -1.75 -34.36
C THR A 449 -10.19 -1.02 -35.54
N ASN A 450 -11.47 -0.70 -35.44
CA ASN A 450 -12.27 -0.09 -36.50
C ASN A 450 -11.71 1.31 -36.84
N GLU A 451 -11.95 1.75 -38.08
CA GLU A 451 -11.42 3.02 -38.59
C GLU A 451 -11.79 4.22 -37.72
N GLU A 452 -13.00 4.24 -37.16
CA GLU A 452 -13.45 5.28 -36.25
C GLU A 452 -12.55 5.41 -35.02
N SER A 453 -12.16 4.29 -34.40
CA SER A 453 -11.25 4.30 -33.24
C SER A 453 -9.84 4.74 -33.62
N ARG A 454 -9.35 4.37 -34.82
CA ARG A 454 -8.05 4.84 -35.33
C ARG A 454 -8.07 6.34 -35.61
N PHE A 455 -9.12 6.83 -36.25
CA PHE A 455 -9.32 8.25 -36.53
C PHE A 455 -9.40 9.07 -35.24
N ALA A 456 -10.21 8.63 -34.28
CA ALA A 456 -10.35 9.29 -32.98
C ALA A 456 -9.00 9.37 -32.25
N ARG A 457 -8.22 8.28 -32.25
CA ARG A 457 -6.86 8.26 -31.67
C ARG A 457 -5.93 9.26 -32.34
N ARG A 458 -5.83 9.24 -33.67
CA ARG A 458 -4.98 10.17 -34.44
C ARG A 458 -5.36 11.62 -34.16
N HIS A 459 -6.65 11.91 -34.15
CA HIS A 459 -7.17 13.24 -33.85
C HIS A 459 -6.82 13.69 -32.41
N MET A 460 -6.96 12.82 -31.42
CA MET A 460 -6.61 13.13 -30.03
C MET A 460 -5.10 13.34 -29.83
N LEU A 461 -4.25 12.46 -30.37
CA LEU A 461 -2.79 12.63 -30.30
C LEU A 461 -2.34 13.94 -30.96
N ALA A 462 -2.94 14.30 -32.11
CA ALA A 462 -2.68 15.57 -32.78
C ALA A 462 -3.16 16.79 -31.95
N ARG A 463 -4.35 16.70 -31.32
CA ARG A 463 -4.89 17.76 -30.46
C ARG A 463 -3.96 18.11 -29.29
N TYR A 464 -3.29 17.11 -28.72
CA TYR A 464 -2.33 17.31 -27.63
C TYR A 464 -0.90 17.59 -28.11
N GLY A 465 -0.67 17.70 -29.43
CA GLY A 465 0.64 17.97 -30.00
C GLY A 465 1.67 16.88 -29.72
N VAL A 466 1.22 15.62 -29.51
CA VAL A 466 2.12 14.50 -29.19
C VAL A 466 3.08 14.27 -30.36
N GLY A 467 4.38 14.21 -30.08
CA GLY A 467 5.41 13.86 -31.05
C GLY A 467 6.26 12.65 -30.68
N ALA A 468 6.17 12.18 -29.43
CA ALA A 468 6.78 10.93 -28.97
C ALA A 468 5.78 10.11 -28.16
N ILE A 469 5.80 8.78 -28.31
CA ILE A 469 5.01 7.83 -27.52
C ILE A 469 5.98 6.92 -26.77
N VAL A 470 5.86 6.83 -25.44
CA VAL A 470 6.62 5.93 -24.57
C VAL A 470 5.65 5.00 -23.85
N ALA A 471 5.61 3.73 -24.22
CA ALA A 471 4.57 2.81 -23.73
C ALA A 471 5.07 1.36 -23.58
N ASN A 472 4.50 0.66 -22.61
CA ASN A 472 4.47 -0.79 -22.51
C ASN A 472 3.36 -1.38 -23.40
N GLY A 473 3.39 -2.70 -23.61
CA GLY A 473 2.41 -3.46 -24.37
C GLY A 473 1.11 -3.73 -23.60
N PHE A 474 1.21 -4.02 -22.30
CA PHE A 474 0.10 -4.55 -21.51
C PHE A 474 -0.14 -3.78 -20.22
N GLU A 475 -1.40 -3.68 -19.80
CA GLU A 475 -1.67 -3.40 -18.39
C GLU A 475 -1.13 -4.58 -17.56
N TYR A 476 -0.29 -4.24 -16.59
CA TYR A 476 0.58 -5.16 -15.88
C TYR A 476 -0.19 -6.29 -15.16
N THR A 477 -1.31 -5.95 -14.51
CA THR A 477 -2.01 -6.86 -13.60
C THR A 477 -2.96 -7.79 -14.36
N THR A 478 -3.67 -7.24 -15.34
CA THR A 478 -4.71 -7.92 -16.11
C THR A 478 -4.17 -8.60 -17.36
N GLY A 479 -2.95 -8.24 -17.80
CA GLY A 479 -2.40 -8.68 -19.07
C GLY A 479 -3.19 -8.17 -20.27
N THR A 480 -3.96 -7.09 -20.10
CA THR A 480 -4.76 -6.50 -21.17
C THR A 480 -3.84 -5.77 -22.14
N LEU A 481 -3.82 -6.21 -23.39
CA LEU A 481 -3.05 -5.56 -24.46
C LEU A 481 -3.63 -4.18 -24.76
N TYR A 482 -2.80 -3.14 -24.75
CA TYR A 482 -3.22 -1.82 -25.22
C TYR A 482 -3.36 -1.85 -26.75
N SER A 483 -4.59 -1.68 -27.26
CA SER A 483 -4.87 -1.77 -28.70
C SER A 483 -4.12 -0.72 -29.54
N MET A 484 -3.64 0.36 -28.92
CA MET A 484 -2.75 1.32 -29.55
C MET A 484 -1.47 0.68 -30.09
N ILE A 485 -0.87 -0.26 -29.36
CA ILE A 485 0.43 -0.84 -29.72
C ILE A 485 0.39 -1.62 -31.05
N PRO A 486 -0.54 -2.59 -31.27
CA PRO A 486 -0.67 -3.21 -32.58
C PRO A 486 -1.13 -2.23 -33.68
N ALA A 487 -1.89 -1.18 -33.33
CA ALA A 487 -2.28 -0.15 -34.31
C ALA A 487 -1.08 0.69 -34.79
N LEU A 488 -0.11 0.97 -33.91
CA LEU A 488 1.13 1.66 -34.27
C LEU A 488 2.08 0.75 -35.06
N ALA A 489 2.02 -0.56 -34.83
CA ALA A 489 2.79 -1.57 -35.55
C ALA A 489 2.25 -1.89 -36.95
N ASP A 490 1.01 -1.50 -37.26
CA ASP A 490 0.37 -1.71 -38.56
C ASP A 490 1.23 -1.06 -39.68
N PRO A 491 1.60 -1.81 -40.74
CA PRO A 491 2.32 -1.24 -41.88
C PRO A 491 1.59 -0.09 -42.57
N ALA A 492 0.26 -0.01 -42.46
CA ALA A 492 -0.54 1.11 -42.98
C ALA A 492 -0.39 2.39 -42.12
N GLU A 493 0.13 2.28 -40.90
CA GLU A 493 0.49 3.43 -40.08
C GLU A 493 1.85 3.97 -40.52
N THR A 494 1.86 5.16 -41.11
CA THR A 494 3.07 5.80 -41.64
C THR A 494 3.50 7.02 -40.84
N GLU A 495 2.63 7.54 -39.97
CA GLU A 495 2.89 8.74 -39.18
C GLU A 495 3.85 8.45 -38.02
N TRP A 496 3.73 7.30 -37.38
CA TRP A 496 4.51 6.92 -36.21
C TRP A 496 5.57 5.89 -36.58
N GLN A 497 6.82 6.15 -36.21
CA GLN A 497 7.98 5.32 -36.56
C GLN A 497 8.60 4.74 -35.29
N LEU A 498 8.91 3.44 -35.29
CA LEU A 498 9.54 2.79 -34.14
C LEU A 498 11.01 3.20 -34.06
N ALA A 499 11.41 3.80 -32.94
CA ALA A 499 12.75 4.34 -32.75
C ALA A 499 13.55 3.58 -31.68
N TYR A 500 12.86 2.97 -30.71
CA TYR A 500 13.46 2.19 -29.65
C TYR A 500 12.54 1.07 -29.17
N GLU A 501 13.11 -0.06 -28.79
CA GLU A 501 12.44 -1.15 -28.10
C GLU A 501 13.42 -1.88 -27.18
N ASP A 502 12.95 -2.19 -25.98
CA ASP A 502 13.54 -3.18 -25.09
C ASP A 502 12.40 -3.96 -24.41
N PRO A 503 12.65 -4.98 -23.57
CA PRO A 503 11.58 -5.70 -22.88
C PRO A 503 10.74 -4.86 -21.91
N GLN A 504 11.13 -3.62 -21.61
CA GLN A 504 10.40 -2.74 -20.70
C GLN A 504 9.46 -1.85 -21.51
N GLY A 505 9.95 -1.11 -22.50
CA GLY A 505 9.13 -0.15 -23.23
C GLY A 505 9.50 0.07 -24.69
N LEU A 506 8.55 0.66 -25.42
CA LEU A 506 8.65 1.10 -26.80
C LEU A 506 8.75 2.63 -26.87
N VAL A 507 9.50 3.14 -27.84
CA VAL A 507 9.44 4.56 -28.24
C VAL A 507 9.05 4.66 -29.71
N PHE A 508 7.93 5.34 -29.97
CA PHE A 508 7.54 5.76 -31.31
C PHE A 508 7.69 7.27 -31.46
N LEU A 509 8.20 7.71 -32.61
CA LEU A 509 8.37 9.12 -32.94
C LEU A 509 7.50 9.49 -34.14
N ARG A 510 6.87 10.66 -34.09
CA ARG A 510 6.12 11.22 -35.22
C ARG A 510 7.04 11.82 -36.28
N HIS A 511 8.08 12.52 -35.81
CA HIS A 511 9.08 13.18 -36.64
C HIS A 511 10.47 12.88 -36.08
N PRO A 512 11.08 11.74 -36.44
CA PRO A 512 12.39 11.40 -35.90
C PRO A 512 13.46 12.41 -36.37
N PRO A 513 14.43 12.76 -35.49
CA PRO A 513 15.57 13.57 -35.88
C PRO A 513 16.33 13.00 -37.09
N PRO A 514 16.88 13.86 -37.96
CA PRO A 514 17.68 13.40 -39.10
C PRO A 514 18.84 12.51 -38.66
N GLY A 515 19.03 11.37 -39.33
CA GLY A 515 20.11 10.43 -39.05
C GLY A 515 19.85 9.45 -37.90
N LEU A 516 18.69 9.52 -37.24
CA LEU A 516 18.29 8.53 -36.25
C LEU A 516 17.97 7.19 -36.95
N PRO A 517 18.64 6.07 -36.60
CA PRO A 517 18.30 4.77 -37.15
C PRO A 517 16.92 4.34 -36.63
N LEU A 518 16.02 4.00 -37.55
CA LEU A 518 14.68 3.54 -37.22
C LEU A 518 14.62 2.02 -37.24
N LEU A 519 13.77 1.48 -36.38
CA LEU A 519 13.55 0.05 -36.25
C LEU A 519 12.36 -0.39 -37.10
N ASP A 520 12.43 -1.61 -37.62
CA ASP A 520 11.31 -2.24 -38.31
C ASP A 520 10.16 -2.52 -37.32
N LYS A 521 8.94 -2.12 -37.68
CA LYS A 521 7.74 -2.28 -36.83
C LYS A 521 7.39 -3.74 -36.54
N SER A 522 7.86 -4.69 -37.35
CA SER A 522 7.74 -6.14 -37.07
C SER A 522 8.38 -6.55 -35.74
N ARG A 523 9.31 -5.75 -35.20
CA ARG A 523 9.91 -5.96 -33.88
C ARG A 523 8.94 -5.82 -32.72
N VAL A 524 7.81 -5.11 -32.90
CA VAL A 524 6.80 -4.94 -31.83
C VAL A 524 6.28 -6.29 -31.33
N ALA A 525 6.10 -7.28 -32.20
CA ALA A 525 5.68 -8.62 -31.78
C ALA A 525 6.74 -9.29 -30.87
N GLY A 526 8.03 -9.10 -31.16
CA GLY A 526 9.13 -9.57 -30.33
C GLY A 526 9.20 -8.86 -28.98
N HIS A 527 8.98 -7.54 -28.96
CA HIS A 527 8.86 -6.75 -27.73
C HIS A 527 7.75 -7.30 -26.83
N LEU A 528 6.53 -7.50 -27.36
CA LEU A 528 5.41 -7.99 -26.55
C LEU A 528 5.71 -9.37 -25.92
N GLU A 529 6.36 -10.28 -26.66
CA GLU A 529 6.82 -11.57 -26.13
C GLU A 529 7.90 -11.41 -25.05
N ALA A 530 8.81 -10.45 -25.20
CA ALA A 530 9.89 -10.19 -24.25
C ALA A 530 9.41 -9.51 -22.96
N GLU A 531 8.53 -8.51 -23.08
CA GLU A 531 7.87 -7.84 -21.95
C GLU A 531 7.09 -8.84 -21.11
N CYS A 532 6.25 -9.67 -21.75
CA CYS A 532 5.47 -10.66 -21.04
C CYS A 532 6.34 -11.72 -20.35
N ARG A 533 7.45 -12.12 -20.98
CA ARG A 533 8.41 -13.04 -20.35
C ARG A 533 9.08 -12.42 -19.14
N LEU A 534 9.49 -11.15 -19.23
CA LEU A 534 10.08 -10.42 -18.10
C LEU A 534 9.08 -10.34 -16.94
N HIS A 535 7.81 -10.04 -17.20
CA HIS A 535 6.76 -10.03 -16.17
C HIS A 535 6.62 -11.40 -15.49
N ILE A 536 6.50 -12.49 -16.26
CA ILE A 536 6.32 -13.84 -15.71
C ILE A 536 7.56 -14.33 -14.96
N GLU A 537 8.77 -13.96 -15.39
CA GLU A 537 10.01 -14.31 -14.70
C GLU A 537 10.06 -13.70 -13.29
N LYS A 538 9.56 -12.47 -13.14
CA LYS A 538 9.60 -11.73 -11.87
C LYS A 538 8.38 -12.00 -10.99
N ASP A 539 7.19 -12.04 -11.59
CA ASP A 539 5.89 -12.24 -10.95
C ASP A 539 5.10 -13.35 -11.68
N PRO A 540 5.41 -14.64 -11.47
CA PRO A 540 4.79 -15.75 -12.20
C PRO A 540 3.27 -15.88 -11.97
N GLU A 541 2.75 -15.33 -10.87
CA GLU A 541 1.32 -15.26 -10.57
C GLU A 541 0.56 -14.30 -11.52
N LEU A 542 1.25 -13.40 -12.21
CA LEU A 542 0.69 -12.41 -13.14
C LEU A 542 0.97 -12.78 -14.60
N CYS A 543 0.55 -13.99 -14.99
CA CYS A 543 0.85 -14.58 -16.30
C CYS A 543 -0.17 -14.29 -17.42
N LEU A 544 -1.17 -13.44 -17.16
CA LEU A 544 -2.27 -13.20 -18.11
C LEU A 544 -1.83 -12.58 -19.44
N CYS A 545 -0.69 -11.88 -19.49
CA CYS A 545 -0.12 -11.38 -20.74
C CYS A 545 0.14 -12.53 -21.74
N ALA A 546 0.57 -13.70 -21.26
CA ALA A 546 0.90 -14.84 -22.11
C ALA A 546 -0.36 -15.46 -22.71
N ARG A 547 -1.45 -15.49 -21.95
CA ARG A 547 -2.78 -15.85 -22.45
C ARG A 547 -3.24 -14.89 -23.54
N THR A 548 -3.13 -13.58 -23.31
CA THR A 548 -3.49 -12.55 -24.29
C THR A 548 -2.70 -12.70 -25.59
N LEU A 549 -1.39 -12.91 -25.48
CA LEU A 549 -0.51 -13.16 -26.63
C LEU A 549 -0.89 -14.43 -27.40
N GLY A 550 -1.22 -15.52 -26.70
CA GLY A 550 -1.68 -16.77 -27.33
C GLY A 550 -2.87 -16.55 -28.26
N PHE A 551 -3.89 -15.82 -27.78
CA PHE A 551 -5.06 -15.49 -28.59
C PHE A 551 -4.76 -14.46 -29.68
N LEU A 552 -3.87 -13.50 -29.43
CA LEU A 552 -3.43 -12.52 -30.42
C LEU A 552 -2.78 -13.20 -31.63
N PHE A 553 -1.79 -14.05 -31.39
CA PHE A 553 -1.07 -14.74 -32.46
C PHE A 553 -1.94 -15.75 -33.21
N LEU A 554 -2.89 -16.40 -32.52
CA LEU A 554 -3.91 -17.21 -33.19
C LEU A 554 -4.72 -16.39 -34.20
N ARG A 555 -5.16 -15.17 -33.82
CA ARG A 555 -5.93 -14.29 -34.71
C ARG A 555 -5.11 -13.86 -35.94
N PHE A 556 -3.80 -13.72 -35.80
CA PHE A 556 -2.89 -13.39 -36.90
C PHE A 556 -2.37 -14.61 -37.68
N GLY A 557 -2.75 -15.83 -37.30
CA GLY A 557 -2.32 -17.06 -37.99
C GLY A 557 -0.90 -17.54 -37.66
N ASP A 558 -0.23 -16.96 -36.65
CA ASP A 558 1.09 -17.44 -36.19
C ASP A 558 0.92 -18.55 -35.13
N ALA A 559 0.65 -19.76 -35.62
CA ALA A 559 0.44 -20.95 -34.79
C ALA A 559 1.64 -21.25 -33.86
N ALA A 560 2.87 -20.98 -34.32
CA ALA A 560 4.09 -21.28 -33.58
C ALA A 560 4.25 -20.35 -32.36
N ARG A 561 4.08 -19.03 -32.55
CA ARG A 561 4.07 -18.07 -31.42
C ARG A 561 2.91 -18.32 -30.48
N ALA A 562 1.70 -18.52 -31.02
CA ALA A 562 0.52 -18.79 -30.22
C ALA A 562 0.73 -19.99 -29.28
N ARG A 563 1.28 -21.10 -29.80
CA ARG A 563 1.56 -22.30 -29.01
C ARG A 563 2.55 -22.03 -27.88
N ARG A 564 3.62 -21.26 -28.15
CA ARG A 564 4.62 -20.89 -27.11
C ARG A 564 4.00 -20.01 -26.02
N SER A 565 3.18 -19.03 -26.38
CA SER A 565 2.51 -18.16 -25.42
C SER A 565 1.52 -18.92 -24.53
N PHE A 566 0.72 -19.83 -25.09
CA PHE A 566 -0.14 -20.69 -24.27
C PHE A 566 0.66 -21.66 -23.40
N ALA A 567 1.76 -22.24 -23.89
CA ALA A 567 2.62 -23.09 -23.07
C ALA A 567 3.17 -22.33 -21.86
N LEU A 568 3.61 -21.07 -22.06
CA LEU A 568 4.11 -20.21 -20.99
C LEU A 568 3.01 -19.90 -19.95
N TYR A 569 1.80 -19.59 -20.41
CA TYR A 569 0.64 -19.35 -19.53
C TYR A 569 0.28 -20.60 -18.71
N LEU A 570 0.13 -21.76 -19.37
CA LEU A 570 -0.29 -23.00 -18.72
C LEU A 570 0.79 -23.59 -17.80
N ALA A 571 2.06 -23.25 -18.00
CA ALA A 571 3.16 -23.61 -17.10
C ALA A 571 3.24 -22.72 -15.84
N SER A 572 2.57 -21.57 -15.85
CA SER A 572 2.56 -20.61 -14.74
C SER A 572 1.35 -20.84 -13.81
N PRO A 573 1.39 -20.37 -12.55
CA PRO A 573 0.21 -20.35 -11.69
C PRO A 573 -0.94 -19.57 -12.36
N HIS A 574 -2.06 -20.25 -12.62
CA HIS A 574 -3.24 -19.64 -13.25
C HIS A 574 -4.52 -20.27 -12.71
N GLN A 575 -5.63 -19.55 -12.83
CA GLN A 575 -6.97 -20.12 -12.60
C GLN A 575 -7.35 -21.03 -13.77
N TYR A 576 -8.17 -22.05 -13.50
CA TYR A 576 -8.63 -22.99 -14.53
C TYR A 576 -9.19 -22.26 -15.77
N ASP A 577 -8.58 -22.49 -16.92
CA ASP A 577 -8.93 -21.84 -18.19
C ASP A 577 -9.08 -22.88 -19.34
N PRO A 578 -10.29 -23.41 -19.54
CA PRO A 578 -10.53 -24.42 -20.59
C PRO A 578 -10.36 -23.86 -22.00
N ALA A 579 -10.47 -22.54 -22.20
CA ALA A 579 -10.30 -21.94 -23.52
C ALA A 579 -8.83 -21.95 -23.94
N ALA A 580 -7.93 -21.57 -23.03
CA ALA A 580 -6.49 -21.63 -23.25
C ALA A 580 -6.00 -23.08 -23.43
N GLU A 581 -6.49 -24.02 -22.61
CA GLU A 581 -6.13 -25.44 -22.76
C GLU A 581 -6.57 -26.02 -24.11
N LYS A 582 -7.82 -25.73 -24.54
CA LYS A 582 -8.34 -26.20 -25.82
C LYS A 582 -7.54 -25.62 -26.99
N ALA A 583 -7.21 -24.33 -26.93
CA ALA A 583 -6.38 -23.66 -27.93
C ALA A 583 -4.98 -24.30 -28.04
N TYR A 584 -4.32 -24.50 -26.89
CA TYR A 584 -3.00 -25.14 -26.83
C TYR A 584 -2.99 -26.56 -27.41
N ARG A 585 -3.96 -27.40 -27.02
CA ARG A 585 -4.08 -28.78 -27.52
C ARG A 585 -4.41 -28.83 -29.01
N GLY A 586 -5.19 -27.87 -29.52
CA GLY A 586 -5.49 -27.75 -30.95
C GLY A 586 -4.23 -27.47 -31.78
N LEU A 587 -3.37 -26.59 -31.29
CA LEU A 587 -2.08 -26.24 -31.92
C LEU A 587 -1.01 -27.33 -31.81
N ALA A 588 -1.17 -28.30 -30.89
CA ALA A 588 -0.23 -29.41 -30.76
C ALA A 588 -0.50 -30.55 -31.75
N ARG A 589 -1.67 -30.54 -32.42
CA ARG A 589 -2.10 -31.55 -33.41
C ARG A 589 -1.85 -31.12 -34.86
N GLN A 590 -1.50 -29.85 -35.06
CA GLN A 590 -1.03 -29.26 -36.31
C GLN A 590 0.50 -29.26 -36.30
#